data_AF-A0A3P6DFL1-F1
#
_entry.id   AF-A0A3P6DFL1-F1
#
_cell.length_a   1.000
_cell.length_b   1.000
_cell.length_c   1.000
_cell.angle_alpha   90.00
_cell.angle_beta   90.00
_cell.angle_gamma   90.00
#
_symmetry.space_group_name_H-M   'P 1'
#
loop_
_entity.id
_entity.type
_entity.pdbx_description
1 polymer ?
#
loop_
_entity_poly.entity_id
_entity_poly.type
_entity_poly.pdbx_seq_one_letter_code
_entity_poly.pdbx_strand_id
1 'polypeptide(L)'
;MHITHTQLNKSLKAQKLKQESPRPRKTNAEPRSYGGADEKCDPNKISEDLVKCLSSIFMRCQENEEDKTSRDPYEICSSFRSRDIGPYKNFINVKAASVNQNRMSSSYAFLIRQLKGLLGRLSSVNLQQLNQQEKLAFWINIYNSCMMNGFLEHGIPESPELVVTLMRKASINVGGHFLNAITIEHFILRLPYHSKYISPKSSKKNEMAARSRFGLEFSEPLVTFALSCGSWSSPAVRVYTTDKVEEELEAAKREYLEASVGISRTKMGIPKLMEWYSHDFAKDTESLLDWICLQLPTELGKDALNCLQQGMSQSPASTRIHIIPYEFSFRYLFSI
;
A
#
# COMPACT_ATOMS: atom_id res chain seq x y z
N MET A 1 -27.96 -12.91 2.11
CA MET A 1 -28.78 -12.12 3.04
C MET A 1 -29.10 -10.81 2.31
N HIS A 2 -30.32 -10.65 1.80
CA HIS A 2 -30.72 -9.44 1.06
C HIS A 2 -30.91 -8.29 2.06
N ILE A 3 -30.00 -7.32 2.02
CA ILE A 3 -30.16 -6.06 2.76
C ILE A 3 -31.00 -5.14 1.88
N THR A 4 -32.21 -4.80 2.35
CA THR A 4 -33.14 -3.94 1.62
C THR A 4 -32.73 -2.47 1.71
N HIS A 5 -32.99 -1.71 0.64
CA HIS A 5 -32.65 -0.29 0.41
C HIS A 5 -32.93 0.66 1.60
N THR A 6 -33.84 0.28 2.49
CA THR A 6 -34.24 1.08 3.65
C THR A 6 -33.18 1.12 4.76
N GLN A 7 -32.31 0.10 4.86
CA GLN A 7 -31.25 0.05 5.87
C GLN A 7 -30.04 0.92 5.49
N LEU A 8 -29.76 1.09 4.19
CA LEU A 8 -28.66 1.91 3.69
C LEU A 8 -28.87 3.42 3.97
N ASN A 9 -30.12 3.90 3.86
CA ASN A 9 -30.46 5.31 4.10
C ASN A 9 -30.40 5.73 5.58
N LYS A 10 -30.48 4.77 6.52
CA LYS A 10 -30.34 5.06 7.96
C LYS A 10 -28.87 5.24 8.37
N SER A 11 -27.95 4.52 7.74
CA SER A 11 -26.50 4.61 8.04
C SER A 11 -25.90 5.95 7.60
N LEU A 12 -26.35 6.48 6.45
CA LEU A 12 -25.90 7.76 5.89
C LEU A 12 -26.31 9.01 6.71
N LYS A 13 -27.30 8.89 7.61
CA LYS A 13 -27.68 9.97 8.54
C LYS A 13 -26.86 9.97 9.84
N ALA A 14 -26.29 8.83 10.24
CA ALA A 14 -25.52 8.71 11.47
C ALA A 14 -24.10 9.31 11.35
N GLN A 15 -23.58 9.49 10.14
CA GLN A 15 -22.27 10.10 9.89
C GLN A 15 -22.26 11.64 9.86
N LYS A 16 -23.41 12.30 10.04
CA LYS A 16 -23.52 13.79 10.05
C LYS A 16 -23.56 14.45 11.43
N LEU A 17 -23.47 13.69 12.53
CA LEU A 17 -23.37 14.23 13.89
C LEU A 17 -22.12 13.67 14.58
N LYS A 18 -20.97 14.29 14.34
CA LYS A 18 -19.76 14.27 15.19
C LYS A 18 -18.71 15.22 14.58
N GLN A 19 -19.03 16.51 14.58
CA GLN A 19 -18.04 17.58 14.43
C GLN A 19 -18.37 18.63 15.48
N GLU A 20 -17.79 18.48 16.67
CA GLU A 20 -17.63 19.59 17.61
C GLU A 20 -16.19 19.57 18.14
N SER A 21 -15.56 20.73 17.96
CA SER A 21 -14.18 21.09 18.29
C SER A 21 -13.98 21.45 19.78
N PRO A 22 -12.80 21.21 20.39
CA PRO A 22 -12.40 21.92 21.61
C PRO A 22 -11.32 22.99 21.37
N ARG A 23 -11.50 24.13 22.05
CA ARG A 23 -10.59 25.30 22.16
C ARG A 23 -9.42 25.04 23.16
N PRO A 24 -8.35 25.85 23.14
CA PRO A 24 -7.03 25.44 23.65
C PRO A 24 -6.85 25.70 25.16
N ARG A 25 -6.01 24.88 25.81
CA ARG A 25 -5.50 25.14 27.17
C ARG A 25 -4.01 25.42 27.16
N LYS A 26 -3.65 26.35 28.05
CA LYS A 26 -2.43 27.15 28.12
C LYS A 26 -1.19 26.34 28.51
N THR A 27 -0.09 26.80 27.94
CA THR A 27 1.32 26.53 28.26
C THR A 27 1.66 26.81 29.72
N ASN A 28 2.50 25.95 30.31
CA ASN A 28 3.49 26.33 31.32
C ASN A 28 4.78 25.55 31.00
N ALA A 29 5.87 26.30 30.81
CA ALA A 29 7.20 25.79 30.56
C ALA A 29 8.05 26.02 31.81
N GLU A 30 8.80 25.01 32.26
CA GLU A 30 9.98 25.16 33.10
C GLU A 30 11.05 24.11 32.73
N PRO A 31 12.35 24.39 32.99
CA PRO A 31 13.42 23.92 32.12
C PRO A 31 14.37 22.88 32.73
N ARG A 32 15.03 22.13 31.83
CA ARG A 32 16.33 21.43 31.93
C ARG A 32 16.42 20.14 32.75
N SER A 33 16.90 19.08 32.09
CA SER A 33 18.26 18.59 32.34
C SER A 33 18.83 17.89 31.10
N TYR A 34 20.08 18.21 30.77
CA TYR A 34 20.88 17.49 29.79
C TYR A 34 21.37 16.21 30.47
N GLY A 35 20.91 15.06 29.99
CA GLY A 35 21.44 13.75 30.33
C GLY A 35 21.40 12.90 29.07
N GLY A 36 22.57 12.52 28.56
CA GLY A 36 22.70 11.57 27.46
C GLY A 36 22.16 10.22 27.91
N ALA A 37 20.88 9.98 27.66
CA ALA A 37 20.30 8.66 27.62
C ALA A 37 20.49 8.14 26.20
N ASP A 38 20.97 6.91 26.06
CA ASP A 38 20.83 6.13 24.82
C ASP A 38 19.43 6.39 24.26
N GLU A 39 19.36 7.08 23.12
CA GLU A 39 18.10 7.43 22.48
C GLU A 39 17.45 6.11 22.08
N LYS A 40 16.54 5.60 22.93
CA LYS A 40 15.88 4.31 22.77
C LYS A 40 15.32 4.27 21.35
N CYS A 41 15.89 3.40 20.53
CA CYS A 41 15.55 3.29 19.12
C CYS A 41 14.09 2.87 18.98
N ASP A 42 13.19 3.84 18.81
CA ASP A 42 11.79 3.59 18.52
C ASP A 42 11.68 2.87 17.16
N PRO A 43 11.24 1.60 17.12
CA PRO A 43 11.14 0.84 15.88
C PRO A 43 10.23 1.51 14.85
N ASN A 44 9.10 2.08 15.27
CA ASN A 44 8.15 2.73 14.37
C ASN A 44 8.78 3.96 13.75
N LYS A 45 9.46 4.79 14.55
CA LYS A 45 10.18 5.96 14.04
C LYS A 45 11.24 5.60 13.00
N ILE A 46 12.02 4.53 13.24
CA ILE A 46 13.01 4.03 12.27
C ILE A 46 12.32 3.58 10.97
N SER A 47 11.21 2.83 11.08
CA SER A 47 10.48 2.33 9.92
C SER A 47 9.91 3.47 9.06
N GLU A 48 9.38 4.52 9.69
CA GLU A 48 8.89 5.70 8.98
C GLU A 48 10.01 6.46 8.28
N ASP A 49 11.13 6.67 8.98
CA ASP A 49 12.27 7.41 8.45
C ASP A 49 12.95 6.64 7.30
N LEU A 50 12.90 5.30 7.31
CA LEU A 50 13.34 4.47 6.17
C LEU A 50 12.50 4.73 4.93
N VAL A 51 11.17 4.69 5.04
CA VAL A 51 10.27 4.98 3.91
C VAL A 51 10.52 6.40 3.41
N LYS A 52 10.58 7.40 4.30
CA LYS A 52 10.85 8.80 3.93
C LYS A 52 12.18 8.98 3.21
N CYS A 53 13.24 8.33 3.70
CA CYS A 53 14.57 8.38 3.10
C CYS A 53 14.58 7.76 1.70
N LEU A 54 14.01 6.56 1.56
CA LEU A 54 13.94 5.84 0.29
C LEU A 54 13.06 6.58 -0.73
N SER A 55 11.88 7.06 -0.33
CA SER A 55 11.05 7.92 -1.17
C SER A 55 11.84 9.14 -1.65
N SER A 56 12.59 9.80 -0.76
CA SER A 56 13.43 10.96 -1.13
C SER A 56 14.52 10.60 -2.14
N ILE A 57 15.07 9.37 -2.08
CA ILE A 57 16.04 8.88 -3.07
C ILE A 57 15.35 8.73 -4.43
N PHE A 58 14.24 8.00 -4.52
CA PHE A 58 13.52 7.77 -5.77
C PHE A 58 13.00 9.07 -6.39
N MET A 59 12.44 9.96 -5.59
CA MET A 59 11.94 11.27 -6.02
C MET A 59 13.04 12.17 -6.57
N ARG A 60 14.27 12.06 -6.08
CA ARG A 60 15.42 12.82 -6.58
C ARG A 60 16.12 12.16 -7.75
N CYS A 61 15.87 10.88 -8.01
CA CYS A 61 16.38 10.19 -9.19
C CYS A 61 15.67 10.64 -10.45
N GLN A 62 14.42 11.12 -10.34
CA GLN A 62 13.64 11.63 -11.45
C GLN A 62 14.45 12.71 -12.21
N GLU A 63 14.84 12.40 -13.45
CA GLU A 63 15.44 13.39 -14.35
C GLU A 63 14.43 14.53 -14.61
N ASN A 64 14.90 15.70 -15.07
CA ASN A 64 14.10 16.89 -15.38
C ASN A 64 13.10 16.67 -16.56
N GLU A 65 12.46 15.52 -16.63
CA GLU A 65 11.26 15.31 -17.41
C GLU A 65 10.16 16.12 -16.75
N GLU A 66 9.81 17.24 -17.38
CA GLU A 66 8.58 17.99 -17.15
C GLU A 66 7.32 17.14 -17.51
N ASP A 67 7.32 15.84 -17.21
CA ASP A 67 6.14 14.99 -17.31
C ASP A 67 5.25 15.29 -16.09
N LYS A 68 4.78 16.54 -16.05
CA LYS A 68 3.70 17.00 -15.20
C LYS A 68 2.49 16.16 -15.53
N THR A 69 2.29 15.14 -14.71
CA THR A 69 1.01 14.48 -14.45
C THR A 69 0.46 13.65 -15.60
N SER A 70 0.68 12.33 -15.54
CA SER A 70 -0.47 11.48 -15.88
C SER A 70 -1.56 11.80 -14.85
N ARG A 71 -2.60 12.53 -15.28
CA ARG A 71 -3.79 12.81 -14.46
C ARG A 71 -4.53 11.53 -14.06
N ASP A 72 -4.16 10.39 -14.63
CA ASP A 72 -4.74 9.10 -14.39
C ASP A 72 -3.64 8.01 -14.42
N PRO A 73 -2.99 7.73 -13.28
CA PRO A 73 -1.90 6.77 -13.25
C PRO A 73 -2.37 5.35 -13.58
N TYR A 74 -3.65 5.01 -13.49
CA TYR A 74 -4.11 3.66 -13.83
C TYR A 74 -4.72 3.58 -15.23
N GLU A 75 -4.68 4.68 -15.99
CA GLU A 75 -5.17 4.79 -17.38
C GLU A 75 -6.64 4.38 -17.54
N ILE A 76 -7.42 4.47 -16.47
CA ILE A 76 -8.82 4.03 -16.42
C ILE A 76 -9.71 4.87 -17.33
N CYS A 77 -9.48 6.17 -17.39
CA CYS A 77 -10.23 7.14 -18.19
C CYS A 77 -10.04 6.94 -19.71
N SER A 78 -9.04 6.18 -20.13
CA SER A 78 -8.85 5.83 -21.55
C SER A 78 -9.83 4.75 -22.01
N SER A 79 -10.14 3.81 -21.12
CA SER A 79 -10.94 2.60 -21.41
C SER A 79 -12.35 2.66 -20.83
N PHE A 80 -12.61 3.60 -19.92
CA PHE A 80 -13.87 3.81 -19.21
C PHE A 80 -14.29 5.29 -19.26
N ARG A 81 -15.37 5.64 -18.56
CA ARG A 81 -15.85 7.02 -18.53
C ARG A 81 -14.83 7.91 -17.82
N SER A 82 -14.41 8.99 -18.49
CA SER A 82 -13.58 10.04 -17.89
C SER A 82 -14.25 10.63 -16.63
N ARG A 83 -13.49 10.76 -15.55
CA ARG A 83 -13.96 11.23 -14.24
C ARG A 83 -12.80 11.77 -13.39
N ASP A 84 -13.11 12.34 -12.24
CA ASP A 84 -12.08 12.59 -11.22
C ASP A 84 -11.61 11.25 -10.64
N ILE A 85 -10.30 11.11 -10.47
CA ILE A 85 -9.63 9.92 -9.90
C ILE A 85 -9.12 10.17 -8.47
N GLY A 86 -9.58 11.27 -7.85
CA GLY A 86 -9.25 11.61 -6.48
C GLY A 86 -7.81 12.12 -6.31
N PRO A 87 -7.21 11.95 -5.13
CA PRO A 87 -5.87 12.46 -4.81
C PRO A 87 -4.74 11.97 -5.72
N TYR A 88 -4.90 10.78 -6.32
CA TYR A 88 -3.90 10.18 -7.20
C TYR A 88 -3.53 11.04 -8.42
N LYS A 89 -4.39 11.99 -8.83
CA LYS A 89 -4.07 12.95 -9.91
C LYS A 89 -2.90 13.88 -9.60
N ASN A 90 -2.56 14.04 -8.32
CA ASN A 90 -1.48 14.89 -7.84
C ASN A 90 -0.23 14.10 -7.45
N PHE A 91 -0.26 12.77 -7.54
CA PHE A 91 0.88 11.95 -7.13
C PHE A 91 2.00 12.02 -8.15
N ILE A 92 3.23 12.00 -7.66
CA ILE A 92 4.42 12.01 -8.49
C ILE A 92 4.72 10.58 -8.93
N ASN A 93 5.00 10.43 -10.22
CA ASN A 93 5.19 9.16 -10.90
C ASN A 93 6.67 8.94 -11.20
N VAL A 94 7.29 7.98 -10.51
CA VAL A 94 8.68 7.61 -10.73
C VAL A 94 8.70 6.33 -11.56
N LYS A 95 9.16 6.43 -12.82
CA LYS A 95 9.19 5.35 -13.83
C LYS A 95 10.61 4.79 -13.96
N ALA A 96 10.76 3.63 -14.61
CA ALA A 96 12.08 3.01 -14.77
C ALA A 96 13.11 3.91 -15.48
N ALA A 97 12.69 4.55 -16.58
CA ALA A 97 13.53 5.44 -17.38
C ALA A 97 14.07 6.64 -16.56
N SER A 98 13.35 7.05 -15.52
CA SER A 98 13.75 8.16 -14.67
C SER A 98 14.65 7.73 -13.50
N VAL A 99 15.05 6.46 -13.38
CA VAL A 99 15.93 5.99 -12.29
C VAL A 99 17.31 5.71 -12.86
N ASN A 100 18.17 6.73 -12.84
CA ASN A 100 19.55 6.61 -13.34
C ASN A 100 20.51 6.10 -12.25
N GLN A 101 20.77 4.79 -12.24
CA GLN A 101 21.68 4.14 -11.28
C GLN A 101 23.12 4.70 -11.32
N ASN A 102 23.56 5.20 -12.47
CA ASN A 102 24.93 5.68 -12.66
C ASN A 102 25.19 7.07 -12.04
N ARG A 103 24.14 7.83 -11.68
CA ARG A 103 24.28 9.12 -10.98
C ARG A 103 24.18 9.02 -9.46
N MET A 104 24.03 7.80 -8.92
CA MET A 104 23.75 7.60 -7.49
C MET A 104 24.91 7.92 -6.54
N SER A 105 26.11 8.24 -7.04
CA SER A 105 27.32 8.29 -6.21
C SER A 105 27.59 9.65 -5.54
N SER A 106 27.27 10.79 -6.17
CA SER A 106 27.67 12.11 -5.64
C SER A 106 26.51 12.94 -5.09
N SER A 107 25.41 13.06 -5.83
CA SER A 107 24.30 13.97 -5.48
C SER A 107 23.41 13.48 -4.33
N TYR A 108 23.46 12.18 -4.02
CA TYR A 108 22.60 11.56 -2.99
C TYR A 108 23.41 10.90 -1.86
N ALA A 109 24.72 11.14 -1.80
CA ALA A 109 25.63 10.51 -0.83
C ALA A 109 25.14 10.67 0.62
N PHE A 110 24.54 11.83 0.95
CA PHE A 110 23.94 12.08 2.26
C PHE A 110 22.73 11.17 2.54
N LEU A 111 21.80 11.03 1.58
CA LEU A 111 20.65 10.14 1.73
C LEU A 111 21.08 8.68 1.83
N ILE A 112 22.06 8.25 1.04
CA ILE A 112 22.61 6.88 1.11
C ILE A 112 23.27 6.64 2.47
N ARG A 113 24.00 7.62 3.01
CA ARG A 113 24.56 7.54 4.37
C ARG A 113 23.47 7.45 5.43
N GLN A 114 22.41 8.24 5.32
CA GLN A 114 21.26 8.17 6.22
C GLN A 114 20.57 6.81 6.15
N LEU A 115 20.31 6.29 4.95
CA LEU A 115 19.74 4.97 4.71
C LEU A 115 20.58 3.88 5.40
N LYS A 116 21.91 3.87 5.20
CA LYS A 116 22.81 2.92 5.87
C LYS A 116 22.73 3.02 7.40
N GLY A 117 22.66 4.24 7.95
CA GLY A 117 22.49 4.44 9.39
C GLY A 117 21.15 3.90 9.92
N LEU A 118 20.07 4.13 9.20
CA LEU A 118 18.74 3.61 9.53
C LEU A 118 18.68 2.09 9.46
N LEU A 119 19.25 1.48 8.41
CA LEU A 119 19.35 0.01 8.27
C LEU A 119 20.21 -0.60 9.40
N GLY A 120 21.29 0.08 9.79
CA GLY A 120 22.10 -0.31 10.95
C GLY A 120 21.29 -0.33 12.25
N ARG A 121 20.54 0.74 12.53
CA ARG A 121 19.63 0.81 13.69
C ARG A 121 18.51 -0.23 13.64
N LEU A 122 17.94 -0.46 12.45
CA LEU A 122 16.92 -1.47 12.21
C LEU A 122 17.40 -2.89 12.57
N SER A 123 18.67 -3.17 12.31
CA SER A 123 19.27 -4.48 12.60
C SER A 123 19.33 -4.82 14.10
N SER A 124 19.17 -3.83 14.99
CA SER A 124 19.24 -4.01 16.44
C SER A 124 17.92 -3.72 17.17
N VAL A 125 16.80 -3.52 16.45
CA VAL A 125 15.52 -3.17 17.11
C VAL A 125 14.95 -4.34 17.90
N ASN A 126 14.25 -4.02 18.99
CA ASN A 126 13.44 -4.99 19.72
C ASN A 126 11.94 -4.72 19.47
N LEU A 127 11.24 -5.71 18.92
CA LEU A 127 9.81 -5.62 18.59
C LEU A 127 8.88 -6.21 19.67
N GLN A 128 9.43 -6.78 20.76
CA GLN A 128 8.62 -7.48 21.77
C GLN A 128 7.59 -6.59 22.47
N GLN A 129 7.90 -5.29 22.61
CA GLN A 129 7.07 -4.33 23.32
C GLN A 129 6.00 -3.69 22.42
N LEU A 130 5.99 -3.99 21.11
CA LEU A 130 5.04 -3.39 20.19
C LEU A 130 3.66 -4.03 20.31
N ASN A 131 2.64 -3.18 20.43
CA ASN A 131 1.25 -3.57 20.30
C ASN A 131 0.88 -3.87 18.84
N GLN A 132 -0.37 -4.27 18.61
CA GLN A 132 -0.83 -4.70 17.29
C GLN A 132 -0.80 -3.58 16.23
N GLN A 133 -1.20 -2.36 16.58
CA GLN A 133 -1.19 -1.20 15.67
C GLN A 133 0.24 -0.76 15.36
N GLU A 134 1.10 -0.73 16.38
CA GLU A 134 2.54 -0.46 16.23
C GLU A 134 3.20 -1.47 15.28
N LYS A 135 2.94 -2.77 15.48
CA LYS A 135 3.45 -3.83 14.58
C LYS A 135 2.93 -3.69 13.17
N LEU A 136 1.65 -3.37 13.00
CA LEU A 136 1.04 -3.20 11.68
C LEU A 136 1.70 -2.05 10.91
N ALA A 137 1.78 -0.86 11.52
CA ALA A 137 2.43 0.30 10.92
C ALA A 137 3.90 0.02 10.60
N PHE A 138 4.62 -0.59 11.56
CA PHE A 138 6.02 -0.97 11.40
C PHE A 138 6.21 -1.89 10.20
N TRP A 139 5.48 -3.01 10.12
CA TRP A 139 5.69 -4.00 9.08
C TRP A 139 5.26 -3.54 7.69
N ILE A 140 4.24 -2.69 7.57
CA ILE A 140 3.89 -2.05 6.28
C ILE A 140 5.06 -1.17 5.81
N ASN A 141 5.59 -0.32 6.68
CA ASN A 141 6.73 0.53 6.37
C ASN A 141 7.98 -0.30 6.01
N ILE A 142 8.24 -1.39 6.74
CA ILE A 142 9.37 -2.28 6.46
C ILE A 142 9.21 -3.00 5.13
N TYR A 143 8.02 -3.46 4.76
CA TYR A 143 7.80 -4.05 3.43
C TYR A 143 8.11 -3.06 2.32
N ASN A 144 7.52 -1.87 2.37
CA ASN A 144 7.73 -0.84 1.34
C ASN A 144 9.21 -0.43 1.28
N SER A 145 9.87 -0.31 2.42
CA SER A 145 11.31 -0.04 2.51
C SER A 145 12.16 -1.17 1.94
N CYS A 146 11.80 -2.43 2.22
CA CYS A 146 12.49 -3.62 1.71
C CYS A 146 12.41 -3.68 0.18
N MET A 147 11.24 -3.44 -0.40
CA MET A 147 11.05 -3.40 -1.85
C MET A 147 11.87 -2.27 -2.49
N MET A 148 11.73 -1.04 -1.97
CA MET A 148 12.49 0.12 -2.48
C MET A 148 14.00 -0.11 -2.39
N ASN A 149 14.51 -0.64 -1.27
CA ASN A 149 15.92 -0.97 -1.10
C ASN A 149 16.36 -2.09 -2.06
N GLY A 150 15.52 -3.11 -2.27
CA GLY A 150 15.79 -4.18 -3.22
C GLY A 150 15.99 -3.67 -4.65
N PHE A 151 15.18 -2.69 -5.10
CA PHE A 151 15.38 -2.04 -6.39
C PHE A 151 16.70 -1.25 -6.47
N LEU A 152 17.13 -0.62 -5.37
CA LEU A 152 18.42 0.09 -5.32
C LEU A 152 19.62 -0.88 -5.36
N GLU A 153 19.49 -2.06 -4.75
CA GLU A 153 20.58 -3.05 -4.67
C GLU A 153 20.67 -3.97 -5.89
N HIS A 154 19.54 -4.32 -6.49
CA HIS A 154 19.45 -5.32 -7.56
C HIS A 154 19.01 -4.75 -8.91
N GLY A 155 18.63 -3.48 -8.92
CA GLY A 155 18.10 -2.81 -10.10
C GLY A 155 16.63 -3.08 -10.38
N ILE A 156 16.11 -2.40 -11.40
CA ILE A 156 14.73 -2.50 -11.84
C ILE A 156 14.59 -3.72 -12.77
N PRO A 157 13.68 -4.67 -12.49
CA PRO A 157 13.42 -5.83 -13.34
C PRO A 157 12.91 -5.44 -14.72
N GLU A 158 13.41 -6.13 -15.76
CA GLU A 158 12.98 -5.92 -17.15
C GLU A 158 11.75 -6.75 -17.55
N SER A 159 11.34 -7.72 -16.71
CA SER A 159 10.19 -8.59 -16.99
C SER A 159 9.36 -8.93 -15.74
N PRO A 160 8.06 -9.28 -15.89
CA PRO A 160 7.19 -9.70 -14.79
C PRO A 160 7.76 -10.83 -13.91
N GLU A 161 8.39 -11.83 -14.52
CA GLU A 161 8.94 -13.01 -13.83
C GLU A 161 10.10 -12.64 -12.91
N LEU A 162 10.83 -11.59 -13.29
CA LEU A 162 11.94 -11.05 -12.52
C LEU A 162 11.46 -10.23 -11.31
N VAL A 163 10.22 -9.72 -11.30
CA VAL A 163 9.65 -9.05 -10.12
C VAL A 163 9.51 -10.01 -8.95
N VAL A 164 8.98 -11.21 -9.18
CA VAL A 164 8.88 -12.25 -8.12
C VAL A 164 10.27 -12.70 -7.66
N THR A 165 11.22 -12.79 -8.59
CA THR A 165 12.61 -13.10 -8.26
C THR A 165 13.23 -11.99 -7.41
N LEU A 166 12.95 -10.73 -7.71
CA LEU A 166 13.37 -9.58 -6.92
C LEU A 166 12.77 -9.64 -5.52
N MET A 167 11.46 -9.88 -5.36
CA MET A 167 10.83 -9.96 -4.03
C MET A 167 11.45 -11.04 -3.12
N ARG A 168 11.97 -12.12 -3.72
CA ARG A 168 12.69 -13.19 -2.98
C ARG A 168 14.10 -12.77 -2.57
N LYS A 169 14.76 -11.93 -3.39
CA LYS A 169 16.12 -11.42 -3.13
C LYS A 169 16.10 -10.23 -2.17
N ALA A 170 15.16 -9.31 -2.36
CA ALA A 170 14.94 -8.13 -1.53
C ALA A 170 14.74 -8.57 -0.08
N SER A 171 15.76 -8.35 0.72
CA SER A 171 15.85 -8.80 2.10
C SER A 171 16.29 -7.66 3.00
N ILE A 172 15.75 -7.62 4.21
CA ILE A 172 16.07 -6.58 5.19
C ILE A 172 16.31 -7.23 6.55
N ASN A 173 17.29 -6.69 7.30
CA ASN A 173 17.64 -7.18 8.63
C ASN A 173 16.85 -6.42 9.69
N VAL A 174 15.97 -7.12 10.40
CA VAL A 174 15.16 -6.55 11.50
C VAL A 174 15.52 -7.26 12.80
N GLY A 175 16.15 -6.56 13.72
CA GLY A 175 16.52 -7.12 15.03
C GLY A 175 17.37 -8.41 14.95
N GLY A 176 18.23 -8.51 13.93
CA GLY A 176 19.09 -9.66 13.67
C GLY A 176 18.49 -10.73 12.75
N HIS A 177 17.27 -10.53 12.25
CA HIS A 177 16.56 -11.49 11.39
C HIS A 177 16.51 -10.98 9.95
N PHE A 178 17.09 -11.73 9.02
CA PHE A 178 16.97 -11.45 7.59
C PHE A 178 15.63 -11.96 7.07
N LEU A 179 14.79 -11.03 6.64
CA LEU A 179 13.44 -11.29 6.14
C LEU A 179 13.32 -10.74 4.73
N ASN A 180 12.82 -11.54 3.79
CA ASN A 180 12.53 -11.07 2.45
C ASN A 180 11.11 -10.50 2.32
N ALA A 181 10.84 -9.77 1.23
CA ALA A 181 9.55 -9.11 1.02
C ALA A 181 8.37 -10.11 1.01
N ILE A 182 8.57 -11.31 0.44
CA ILE A 182 7.55 -12.38 0.44
C ILE A 182 7.18 -12.81 1.86
N THR A 183 8.17 -12.99 2.74
CA THR A 183 7.96 -13.34 4.15
C THR A 183 7.18 -12.25 4.88
N ILE A 184 7.55 -10.99 4.67
CA ILE A 184 6.89 -9.85 5.33
C ILE A 184 5.43 -9.76 4.88
N GLU A 185 5.16 -9.84 3.58
CA GLU A 185 3.79 -9.76 3.05
C GLU A 185 2.92 -10.95 3.46
N HIS A 186 3.36 -12.18 3.19
CA HIS A 186 2.48 -13.35 3.24
C HIS A 186 2.50 -14.12 4.57
N PHE A 187 3.47 -13.87 5.45
CA PHE A 187 3.60 -14.59 6.72
C PHE A 187 3.54 -13.66 7.94
N ILE A 188 3.92 -12.39 7.78
CA ILE A 188 3.86 -11.42 8.86
C ILE A 188 2.56 -10.60 8.80
N LEU A 189 2.33 -9.89 7.69
CA LEU A 189 1.20 -8.97 7.50
C LEU A 189 -0.12 -9.68 7.16
N ARG A 190 -0.06 -10.72 6.33
CA ARG A 190 -1.23 -11.52 5.95
C ARG A 190 -1.24 -12.87 6.69
N LEU A 191 -2.42 -13.47 6.78
CA LEU A 191 -2.51 -14.91 7.02
C LEU A 191 -1.86 -15.66 5.85
N PRO A 192 -1.31 -16.88 6.09
CA PRO A 192 -0.72 -17.69 5.04
C PRO A 192 -1.75 -17.90 3.93
N TYR A 193 -1.60 -17.14 2.85
CA TYR A 193 -2.45 -17.28 1.68
C TYR A 193 -2.20 -18.69 1.13
N HIS A 194 -3.23 -19.37 0.62
CA HIS A 194 -3.11 -20.69 -0.03
C HIS A 194 -2.36 -20.62 -1.38
N SER A 195 -1.33 -19.77 -1.47
CA SER A 195 -0.63 -19.44 -2.70
C SER A 195 0.11 -20.68 -3.17
N LYS A 196 -0.23 -21.11 -4.39
CA LYS A 196 0.51 -22.13 -5.14
C LYS A 196 1.97 -21.72 -5.44
N TYR A 197 2.35 -20.48 -5.10
CA TYR A 197 3.68 -19.90 -5.29
C TYR A 197 4.57 -19.97 -4.03
N ILE A 198 4.10 -20.59 -2.93
CA ILE A 198 4.91 -20.87 -1.75
C ILE A 198 6.00 -21.90 -2.10
N SER A 199 7.23 -21.54 -1.77
CA SER A 199 8.48 -22.21 -2.13
C SER A 199 8.60 -23.64 -1.52
N PRO A 200 9.57 -24.47 -1.97
CA PRO A 200 9.78 -25.85 -1.52
C PRO A 200 9.81 -26.06 0.01
N LYS A 201 9.55 -27.30 0.44
CA LYS A 201 9.30 -27.72 1.84
C LYS A 201 10.27 -27.16 2.91
N SER A 202 11.53 -26.84 2.59
CA SER A 202 12.50 -26.27 3.53
C SER A 202 12.24 -24.79 3.85
N SER A 203 11.77 -23.99 2.90
CA SER A 203 11.45 -22.57 3.09
C SER A 203 10.26 -22.35 4.02
N LYS A 204 9.28 -23.26 3.99
CA LYS A 204 8.08 -23.23 4.84
C LYS A 204 8.42 -23.23 6.33
N LYS A 205 9.52 -23.87 6.74
CA LYS A 205 9.93 -23.90 8.15
C LYS A 205 10.36 -22.51 8.64
N ASN A 206 11.11 -21.78 7.82
CA ASN A 206 11.59 -20.43 8.15
C ASN A 206 10.44 -19.42 8.11
N GLU A 207 9.54 -19.55 7.13
CA GLU A 207 8.35 -18.70 7.00
C GLU A 207 7.38 -18.89 8.18
N MET A 208 7.14 -20.13 8.60
CA MET A 208 6.32 -20.42 9.79
C MET A 208 6.98 -19.93 11.09
N ALA A 209 8.30 -20.03 11.20
CA ALA A 209 9.04 -19.47 12.33
C ALA A 209 8.94 -17.93 12.37
N ALA A 210 9.05 -17.27 11.20
CA ALA A 210 8.85 -15.83 11.09
C ALA A 210 7.43 -15.42 11.50
N ARG A 211 6.39 -16.14 11.04
CA ARG A 211 5.01 -15.89 11.47
C ARG A 211 4.84 -16.09 12.98
N SER A 212 5.34 -17.17 13.55
CA SER A 212 5.23 -17.42 14.99
C SER A 212 5.90 -16.33 15.83
N ARG A 213 6.94 -15.69 15.30
CA ARG A 213 7.73 -14.68 16.03
C ARG A 213 7.23 -13.26 15.81
N PHE A 214 6.84 -12.92 14.58
CA PHE A 214 6.58 -11.55 14.15
C PHE A 214 5.16 -11.32 13.63
N GLY A 215 4.43 -12.40 13.35
CA GLY A 215 3.11 -12.33 12.74
C GLY A 215 2.14 -11.50 13.56
N LEU A 216 1.27 -10.81 12.83
CA LEU A 216 0.12 -10.13 13.39
C LEU A 216 -0.86 -11.14 13.99
N GLU A 217 -1.47 -10.77 15.11
CA GLU A 217 -2.52 -11.56 15.77
C GLU A 217 -3.75 -11.70 14.86
N PHE A 218 -4.15 -10.59 14.24
CA PHE A 218 -5.22 -10.53 13.25
C PHE A 218 -4.66 -10.14 11.88
N SER A 219 -5.13 -10.82 10.83
CA SER A 219 -4.82 -10.41 9.44
C SER A 219 -5.42 -9.05 9.17
N GLU A 220 -4.65 -8.17 8.54
CA GLU A 220 -5.17 -6.87 8.08
C GLU A 220 -5.37 -6.92 6.56
N PRO A 221 -6.61 -7.09 6.06
CA PRO A 221 -6.87 -7.19 4.62
C PRO A 221 -6.53 -5.89 3.86
N LEU A 222 -6.57 -4.73 4.54
CA LEU A 222 -6.30 -3.44 3.91
C LEU A 222 -4.84 -3.23 3.54
N VAL A 223 -3.91 -4.08 4.00
CA VAL A 223 -2.50 -4.02 3.55
C VAL A 223 -2.38 -4.14 2.03
N THR A 224 -3.35 -4.77 1.35
CA THR A 224 -3.43 -4.80 -0.13
C THR A 224 -3.29 -3.42 -0.77
N PHE A 225 -3.80 -2.37 -0.12
CA PHE A 225 -3.78 -1.00 -0.62
C PHE A 225 -2.58 -0.18 -0.09
N ALA A 226 -1.75 -0.77 0.75
CA ALA A 226 -0.60 -0.15 1.40
C ALA A 226 0.76 -0.67 0.90
N LEU A 227 0.78 -1.91 0.40
CA LEU A 227 1.99 -2.60 -0.02
C LEU A 227 2.26 -2.34 -1.50
N SER A 228 3.30 -1.56 -1.79
CA SER A 228 3.74 -1.24 -3.14
C SER A 228 4.97 -2.06 -3.52
N CYS A 229 4.76 -3.07 -4.37
CA CYS A 229 5.86 -3.87 -4.92
C CYS A 229 6.58 -3.20 -6.11
N GLY A 230 6.25 -1.93 -6.41
CA GLY A 230 6.93 -1.13 -7.44
C GLY A 230 6.50 -1.45 -8.87
N SER A 231 5.28 -1.98 -9.07
CA SER A 231 4.69 -2.18 -10.41
C SER A 231 3.72 -1.05 -10.77
N TRP A 232 3.34 -0.95 -12.04
CA TRP A 232 2.35 0.02 -12.50
C TRP A 232 1.00 -0.18 -11.81
N SER A 233 0.56 -1.43 -11.62
CA SER A 233 -0.70 -1.72 -10.92
C SER A 233 -0.60 -1.63 -9.39
N SER A 234 0.57 -1.34 -8.81
CA SER A 234 0.74 -1.23 -7.36
C SER A 234 0.09 0.04 -6.79
N PRO A 235 -0.37 0.02 -5.52
CA PRO A 235 -0.79 1.21 -4.82
C PRO A 235 0.37 2.18 -4.59
N ALA A 236 0.03 3.40 -4.20
CA ALA A 236 1.02 4.42 -3.85
C ALA A 236 1.78 4.07 -2.56
N VAL A 237 3.06 4.47 -2.51
CA VAL A 237 3.89 4.35 -1.32
C VAL A 237 3.48 5.44 -0.33
N ARG A 238 3.21 5.03 0.92
CA ARG A 238 2.87 5.91 2.04
C ARG A 238 3.69 5.57 3.27
N VAL A 239 3.79 6.53 4.17
CA VAL A 239 4.31 6.31 5.52
C VAL A 239 3.11 6.04 6.43
N TYR A 240 3.17 4.96 7.19
CA TYR A 240 2.14 4.62 8.17
C TYR A 240 2.64 4.90 9.59
N THR A 241 1.81 5.55 10.39
CA THR A 241 2.13 5.97 11.76
C THR A 241 1.32 5.18 12.76
N THR A 242 1.89 4.90 13.94
CA THR A 242 1.22 4.11 14.99
C THR A 242 -0.16 4.67 15.33
N ASP A 243 -0.26 5.99 15.54
CA ASP A 243 -1.47 6.62 16.05
C ASP A 243 -2.62 6.66 15.03
N LYS A 244 -2.33 6.44 13.73
CA LYS A 244 -3.30 6.65 12.64
C LYS A 244 -3.35 5.52 11.62
N VAL A 245 -2.67 4.40 11.86
CA VAL A 245 -2.53 3.33 10.87
C VAL A 245 -3.86 2.85 10.29
N GLU A 246 -4.91 2.75 11.11
CA GLU A 246 -6.25 2.36 10.66
C GLU A 246 -6.88 3.41 9.72
N GLU A 247 -6.80 4.68 10.08
CA GLU A 247 -7.31 5.79 9.26
C GLU A 247 -6.53 5.94 7.94
N GLU A 248 -5.21 5.78 8.01
CA GLU A 248 -4.29 5.83 6.87
C GLU A 248 -4.52 4.67 5.89
N LEU A 249 -4.78 3.46 6.40
CA LEU A 249 -5.15 2.29 5.58
C LEU A 249 -6.51 2.48 4.90
N GLU A 250 -7.48 2.99 5.64
CA GLU A 250 -8.80 3.32 5.14
C GLU A 250 -8.76 4.40 4.04
N ALA A 251 -7.93 5.42 4.21
CA ALA A 251 -7.67 6.43 3.18
C ALA A 251 -6.99 5.81 1.96
N ALA A 252 -5.94 5.00 2.15
CA ALA A 252 -5.23 4.33 1.06
C ALA A 252 -6.15 3.43 0.22
N LYS A 253 -7.04 2.66 0.87
CA LYS A 253 -8.08 1.87 0.19
C LYS A 253 -8.99 2.75 -0.66
N ARG A 254 -9.64 3.75 -0.05
CA ARG A 254 -10.64 4.58 -0.75
C ARG A 254 -10.03 5.28 -1.96
N GLU A 255 -8.86 5.89 -1.79
CA GLU A 255 -8.18 6.60 -2.85
C GLU A 255 -7.68 5.65 -3.96
N TYR A 256 -7.19 4.46 -3.62
CA TYR A 256 -6.80 3.46 -4.61
C TYR A 256 -8.00 2.98 -5.43
N LEU A 257 -9.12 2.63 -4.78
CA LEU A 257 -10.33 2.17 -5.46
C LEU A 257 -10.91 3.27 -6.34
N GLU A 258 -10.96 4.50 -5.84
CA GLU A 258 -11.36 5.67 -6.62
C GLU A 258 -10.42 5.86 -7.83
N ALA A 259 -9.12 5.63 -7.73
CA ALA A 259 -8.23 5.84 -8.86
C ALA A 259 -8.23 4.68 -9.87
N SER A 260 -8.50 3.45 -9.45
CA SER A 260 -8.22 2.23 -10.24
C SER A 260 -9.46 1.47 -10.73
N VAL A 261 -10.65 1.69 -10.16
CA VAL A 261 -11.88 1.00 -10.61
C VAL A 261 -12.47 1.70 -11.83
N GLY A 262 -12.58 0.98 -12.94
CA GLY A 262 -13.22 1.47 -14.16
C GLY A 262 -14.74 1.42 -14.08
N ILE A 263 -15.43 2.48 -14.46
CA ILE A 263 -16.90 2.49 -14.53
C ILE A 263 -17.33 3.14 -15.84
N SER A 264 -18.20 2.44 -16.57
CA SER A 264 -18.89 2.95 -17.75
C SER A 264 -20.39 2.72 -17.59
N ARG A 265 -21.19 2.98 -18.63
CA ARG A 265 -22.65 2.76 -18.56
C ARG A 265 -23.02 1.28 -18.37
N THR A 266 -22.23 0.37 -18.95
CA THR A 266 -22.58 -1.06 -19.05
C THR A 266 -21.50 -2.00 -18.54
N LYS A 267 -20.31 -1.47 -18.22
CA LYS A 267 -19.12 -2.26 -17.89
C LYS A 267 -18.37 -1.67 -16.70
N MET A 268 -17.99 -2.53 -15.76
CA MET A 268 -17.14 -2.22 -14.61
C MET A 268 -15.78 -2.90 -14.76
N GLY A 269 -14.72 -2.13 -14.59
CA GLY A 269 -13.32 -2.57 -14.60
C GLY A 269 -12.80 -2.79 -13.19
N ILE A 270 -12.39 -4.01 -12.87
CA ILE A 270 -11.84 -4.37 -11.55
C ILE A 270 -10.34 -4.62 -11.69
N PRO A 271 -9.46 -3.93 -10.93
CA PRO A 271 -8.04 -4.20 -10.94
C PRO A 271 -7.72 -5.66 -10.62
N LYS A 272 -6.80 -6.30 -11.36
CA LYS A 272 -6.35 -7.67 -11.10
C LYS A 272 -5.93 -7.91 -9.64
N LEU A 273 -5.35 -6.88 -9.00
CA LEU A 273 -4.96 -6.92 -7.59
C LEU A 273 -6.14 -7.29 -6.66
N MET A 274 -7.34 -6.79 -6.95
CA MET A 274 -8.54 -7.11 -6.17
C MET A 274 -9.03 -8.54 -6.39
N GLU A 275 -8.83 -9.09 -7.59
CA GLU A 275 -9.18 -10.48 -7.88
C GLU A 275 -8.24 -11.43 -7.14
N TRP A 276 -6.92 -11.16 -7.14
CA TRP A 276 -5.95 -11.97 -6.40
C TRP A 276 -6.27 -12.03 -4.90
N TYR A 277 -6.63 -10.89 -4.32
CA TYR A 277 -6.92 -10.77 -2.89
C TYR A 277 -8.41 -10.76 -2.57
N SER A 278 -9.27 -11.29 -3.45
CA SER A 278 -10.73 -11.19 -3.29
C SER A 278 -11.23 -11.76 -1.96
N HIS A 279 -10.60 -12.84 -1.48
CA HIS A 279 -10.97 -13.56 -0.27
C HIS A 279 -10.72 -12.75 1.02
N ASP A 280 -9.92 -11.68 0.93
CA ASP A 280 -9.71 -10.74 2.03
C ASP A 280 -10.94 -9.84 2.25
N PHE A 281 -11.79 -9.69 1.23
CA PHE A 281 -12.90 -8.73 1.21
C PHE A 281 -14.27 -9.37 1.02
N ALA A 282 -14.32 -10.52 0.34
CA ALA A 282 -15.55 -11.14 -0.13
C ALA A 282 -15.42 -12.66 -0.32
N LYS A 283 -16.54 -13.37 -0.21
CA LYS A 283 -16.62 -14.82 -0.38
C LYS A 283 -16.74 -15.29 -1.84
N ASP A 284 -17.22 -14.43 -2.72
CA ASP A 284 -17.50 -14.70 -4.13
C ASP A 284 -17.46 -13.39 -4.93
N THR A 285 -17.50 -13.50 -6.28
CA THR A 285 -17.41 -12.35 -7.18
C THR A 285 -18.55 -11.35 -6.99
N GLU A 286 -19.78 -11.80 -6.75
CA GLU A 286 -20.92 -10.91 -6.53
C GLU A 286 -20.74 -10.09 -5.25
N SER A 287 -20.36 -10.75 -4.16
CA SER A 287 -20.06 -10.09 -2.88
C SER A 287 -18.88 -9.13 -2.99
N LEU A 288 -17.90 -9.41 -3.87
CA LEU A 288 -16.78 -8.49 -4.14
C LEU A 288 -17.27 -7.22 -4.84
N LEU A 289 -18.16 -7.34 -5.83
CA LEU A 289 -18.73 -6.18 -6.52
C LEU A 289 -19.56 -5.31 -5.57
N ASP A 290 -20.39 -5.93 -4.75
CA ASP A 290 -21.17 -5.21 -3.71
C ASP A 290 -20.24 -4.49 -2.75
N TRP A 291 -19.18 -5.16 -2.29
CA TRP A 291 -18.16 -4.56 -1.42
C TRP A 291 -17.51 -3.35 -2.09
N ILE A 292 -17.06 -3.47 -3.34
CA ILE A 292 -16.45 -2.37 -4.10
C ILE A 292 -17.41 -1.18 -4.20
N CYS A 293 -18.66 -1.42 -4.58
CA CYS A 293 -19.66 -0.35 -4.69
C CYS A 293 -19.86 0.40 -3.37
N LEU A 294 -19.80 -0.30 -2.23
CA LEU A 294 -19.90 0.29 -0.90
C LEU A 294 -18.63 1.05 -0.47
N GLN A 295 -17.45 0.68 -0.97
CA GLN A 295 -16.19 1.33 -0.63
C GLN A 295 -15.87 2.56 -1.49
N LEU A 296 -16.46 2.67 -2.67
CA LEU A 296 -16.26 3.81 -3.57
C LEU A 296 -16.90 5.10 -3.00
N PRO A 297 -16.38 6.29 -3.39
CA PRO A 297 -17.04 7.57 -3.09
C PRO A 297 -18.51 7.55 -3.51
N THR A 298 -19.38 8.20 -2.74
CA THR A 298 -20.84 8.03 -2.85
C THR A 298 -21.40 8.15 -4.27
N GLU A 299 -20.97 9.15 -5.05
CA GLU A 299 -21.44 9.32 -6.42
C GLU A 299 -20.90 8.24 -7.35
N LEU A 300 -19.64 7.85 -7.19
CA LEU A 300 -19.01 6.79 -7.98
C LEU A 300 -19.61 5.41 -7.64
N GLY A 301 -19.94 5.15 -6.37
CA GLY A 301 -20.62 3.94 -5.93
C GLY A 301 -22.05 3.83 -6.44
N LYS A 302 -22.77 4.96 -6.58
CA LYS A 302 -24.09 4.97 -7.26
C LYS A 302 -23.96 4.65 -8.75
N ASP A 303 -22.98 5.25 -9.43
CA ASP A 303 -22.70 4.96 -10.84
C ASP A 303 -22.31 3.48 -11.03
N ALA A 304 -21.50 2.94 -10.11
CA ALA A 304 -21.13 1.53 -10.04
C ALA A 304 -22.37 0.61 -9.94
N LEU A 305 -23.25 0.90 -8.99
CA LEU A 305 -24.47 0.12 -8.76
C LEU A 305 -25.42 0.20 -9.96
N ASN A 306 -25.61 1.40 -10.52
CA ASN A 306 -26.43 1.60 -11.71
C ASN A 306 -25.89 0.83 -12.92
N CYS A 307 -24.57 0.82 -13.13
CA CYS A 307 -23.91 0.03 -14.17
C CYS A 307 -24.20 -1.47 -14.02
N LEU A 308 -24.12 -2.00 -12.80
CA LEU A 308 -24.40 -3.41 -12.51
C LEU A 308 -25.90 -3.75 -12.70
N GLN A 309 -26.80 -2.85 -12.30
CA GLN A 309 -28.25 -3.02 -12.41
C GLN A 309 -28.77 -2.90 -13.86
N GLN A 310 -28.37 -1.86 -14.60
CA GLN A 310 -28.79 -1.67 -16.00
C GLN A 310 -28.31 -2.80 -16.91
N GLY A 311 -27.16 -3.37 -16.59
CA GLY A 311 -26.65 -4.56 -17.24
C GLY A 311 -27.53 -5.81 -17.09
N MET A 312 -28.32 -5.92 -16.02
CA MET A 312 -29.23 -7.05 -15.78
C MET A 312 -30.36 -7.14 -16.81
N SER A 313 -30.71 -6.03 -17.44
CA SER A 313 -31.81 -5.97 -18.41
C SER A 313 -31.38 -6.26 -19.87
N GLN A 314 -30.07 -6.32 -20.18
CA GLN A 314 -29.62 -6.33 -21.59
C GLN A 314 -28.49 -7.34 -21.96
N SER A 315 -27.80 -8.01 -21.03
CA SER A 315 -26.74 -9.00 -21.38
C SER A 315 -26.34 -9.95 -20.23
N PRO A 316 -25.67 -11.10 -20.46
CA PRO A 316 -25.18 -11.99 -19.39
C PRO A 316 -24.09 -11.34 -18.51
N ALA A 317 -23.99 -11.71 -17.24
CA ALA A 317 -23.07 -11.11 -16.25
C ALA A 317 -21.59 -11.14 -16.67
N SER A 318 -21.16 -12.18 -17.41
CA SER A 318 -19.80 -12.35 -17.93
C SER A 318 -19.36 -11.28 -18.94
N THR A 319 -20.29 -10.50 -19.49
CA THR A 319 -19.99 -9.43 -20.47
C THR A 319 -19.75 -8.06 -19.79
N ARG A 320 -20.01 -7.95 -18.47
CA ARG A 320 -20.13 -6.67 -17.75
C ARG A 320 -18.96 -6.37 -16.82
N ILE A 321 -18.29 -7.41 -16.34
CA ILE A 321 -17.12 -7.30 -15.48
C ILE A 321 -15.89 -7.49 -16.35
N HIS A 322 -14.94 -6.59 -16.23
CA HIS A 322 -13.65 -6.71 -16.89
C HIS A 322 -12.55 -6.61 -15.86
N ILE A 323 -11.80 -7.71 -15.73
CA ILE A 323 -10.60 -7.69 -14.93
C ILE A 323 -9.54 -6.91 -15.72
N ILE A 324 -9.16 -5.76 -15.19
CA ILE A 324 -8.09 -4.93 -15.74
C ILE A 324 -6.79 -5.71 -15.49
N PRO A 325 -6.00 -6.04 -16.55
CA PRO A 325 -4.76 -6.78 -16.41
C PRO A 325 -3.79 -6.12 -15.43
N TYR A 326 -2.95 -6.94 -14.78
CA TYR A 326 -1.88 -6.43 -13.95
C TYR A 326 -0.70 -6.03 -14.83
N GLU A 327 -0.25 -4.78 -14.70
CA GLU A 327 0.91 -4.26 -15.43
C GLU A 327 2.14 -4.25 -14.49
N PHE A 328 3.14 -5.03 -14.86
CA PHE A 328 4.33 -5.30 -14.04
C PHE A 328 5.45 -4.29 -14.25
N SER A 329 5.37 -3.44 -15.29
CA SER A 329 6.34 -2.38 -15.56
C SER A 329 6.57 -1.52 -14.32
N PHE A 330 7.82 -1.17 -14.05
CA PHE A 330 8.16 -0.51 -12.80
C PHE A 330 7.53 0.87 -12.67
N ARG A 331 6.96 1.13 -11.49
CA ARG A 331 6.51 2.44 -11.07
C ARG A 331 6.41 2.55 -9.56
N TYR A 332 6.78 3.72 -9.05
CA TYR A 332 6.28 4.21 -7.77
C TYR A 332 5.42 5.47 -7.92
N LEU A 333 4.40 5.55 -7.07
CA LEU A 333 3.56 6.73 -6.88
C LEU A 333 3.78 7.26 -5.48
N PHE A 334 4.13 8.54 -5.36
CA PHE A 334 4.35 9.22 -4.09
C PHE A 334 3.39 10.40 -3.93
N SER A 335 2.82 10.56 -2.75
CA SER A 335 2.13 11.81 -2.37
C SER A 335 3.16 12.91 -2.10
N ILE A 336 2.85 14.12 -2.54
CA ILE A 336 3.60 15.35 -2.22
C ILE A 336 3.34 15.76 -0.77
#